data_AF-A0A960JXB6-F1
#
_entry.id   AF-A0A960JXB6-F1
#
_cell.length_a   1.000
_cell.length_b   1.000
_cell.length_c   1.000
_cell.angle_alpha   90.00
_cell.angle_beta   90.00
_cell.angle_gamma   90.00
#
_symmetry.space_group_name_H-M   'P 1'
#
loop_
_entity.id
_entity.type
_entity.pdbx_description
1 polymer ?
#
loop_
_entity_poly.entity_id
_entity_poly.type
_entity_poly.pdbx_seq_one_letter_code
_entity_poly.pdbx_strand_id
1 'polypeptide(L)'
;MCAANPEDLRRRLRKIDRYCRDNSIRHLKLFGSVLGDLAEAVEDEDEALDSFPARLFGEDSDLDLLVEFEPGSRVTLFDMARMQNELAELIGLRVDLRTAQDLSRYFRPEVLDEAVELNARPA
;
A
#
# COMPACT_ATOMS: atom_id res chain seq x y z
N MET A 1 -13.60 16.88 -7.27
CA MET A 1 -14.74 16.10 -6.75
C MET A 1 -14.82 14.78 -7.51
N CYS A 2 -13.71 14.04 -7.55
CA CYS A 2 -13.71 12.67 -8.05
C CYS A 2 -14.00 11.75 -6.88
N ALA A 3 -15.28 11.47 -6.64
CA ALA A 3 -15.62 10.25 -5.92
C ALA A 3 -15.04 9.10 -6.76
N ALA A 4 -14.01 8.42 -6.25
CA ALA A 4 -13.40 7.29 -6.92
C ALA A 4 -14.51 6.30 -7.29
N ASN A 5 -14.79 6.14 -8.59
CA ASN A 5 -15.81 5.21 -9.05
C ASN A 5 -15.38 3.80 -8.59
N PRO A 6 -16.22 3.02 -7.90
CA PRO A 6 -15.87 1.69 -7.41
C PRO A 6 -15.39 0.72 -8.52
N GLU A 7 -15.78 0.95 -9.79
CA GLU A 7 -15.21 0.19 -10.91
C GLU A 7 -13.76 0.56 -11.22
N ASP A 8 -13.41 1.85 -11.12
CA ASP A 8 -12.04 2.33 -11.33
C ASP A 8 -11.11 1.86 -10.21
N LEU A 9 -11.64 1.81 -9.00
CA LEU A 9 -10.98 1.22 -7.83
C LEU A 9 -10.56 -0.23 -8.07
N ARG A 10 -11.51 -1.08 -8.43
CA ARG A 10 -11.26 -2.49 -8.77
C ARG A 10 -10.28 -2.64 -9.94
N ARG A 11 -10.30 -1.70 -10.89
CA ARG A 11 -9.35 -1.69 -12.00
C ARG A 11 -7.93 -1.35 -11.54
N ARG A 12 -7.76 -0.35 -10.66
CA ARG A 12 -6.47 0.02 -10.07
C ARG A 12 -5.91 -1.10 -9.19
N LEU A 13 -6.73 -1.67 -8.30
CA LEU A 13 -6.33 -2.81 -7.45
C LEU A 13 -5.82 -4.00 -8.28
N ARG A 14 -6.50 -4.37 -9.37
CA ARG A 14 -6.01 -5.42 -10.28
C ARG A 14 -4.67 -5.10 -10.93
N LYS A 15 -4.40 -3.83 -11.25
CA LYS A 15 -3.09 -3.43 -11.76
C LYS A 15 -2.03 -3.53 -10.67
N ILE A 16 -2.36 -3.18 -9.44
CA ILE A 16 -1.45 -3.30 -8.28
C ILE A 16 -1.13 -4.78 -8.00
N ASP A 17 -2.10 -5.70 -8.02
CA ASP A 17 -1.80 -7.13 -7.87
C ASP A 17 -0.81 -7.63 -8.94
N ARG A 18 -1.07 -7.26 -10.20
CA ARG A 18 -0.16 -7.60 -11.31
C ARG A 18 1.21 -6.98 -11.10
N TYR A 19 1.27 -5.73 -10.67
CA TYR A 19 2.51 -5.03 -10.39
C TYR A 19 3.33 -5.75 -9.30
N CYS A 20 2.67 -6.15 -8.21
CA CYS A 20 3.30 -6.93 -7.15
C CYS A 20 3.82 -8.28 -7.68
N ARG A 21 3.10 -8.91 -8.64
CA ARG A 21 3.56 -10.13 -9.33
C ARG A 21 4.88 -9.92 -10.05
N ASP A 22 4.94 -8.86 -10.85
CA ASP A 22 6.03 -8.65 -11.79
C ASP A 22 7.30 -8.15 -11.09
N ASN A 23 7.17 -7.55 -9.91
CA ASN A 23 8.26 -6.98 -9.12
C ASN A 23 8.68 -7.83 -7.90
N SER A 24 8.25 -9.09 -7.81
CA SER A 24 8.56 -9.99 -6.69
C SER A 24 8.23 -9.40 -5.31
N ILE A 25 7.11 -8.67 -5.24
CA ILE A 25 6.59 -8.11 -3.99
C ILE A 25 5.78 -9.19 -3.29
N ARG A 26 6.20 -9.52 -2.08
CA ARG A 26 5.59 -10.52 -1.21
C ARG A 26 4.43 -9.93 -0.41
N HIS A 27 4.67 -8.79 0.24
CA HIS A 27 3.65 -8.04 0.96
C HIS A 27 3.68 -6.58 0.54
N LEU A 28 2.50 -6.03 0.26
CA LEU A 28 2.29 -4.61 0.10
C LEU A 28 1.23 -4.17 1.11
N LYS A 29 1.64 -3.35 2.07
CA LYS A 29 0.76 -2.87 3.13
C LYS A 29 0.70 -1.34 3.12
N LEU A 30 -0.38 -0.80 3.66
CA LEU A 30 -0.54 0.63 3.90
C LEU A 30 -0.20 0.93 5.34
N PHE A 31 0.50 2.03 5.60
CA PHE A 31 0.77 2.50 6.95
C PHE A 31 0.58 4.01 7.07
N GLY A 32 0.75 4.58 8.27
CA GLY A 32 0.79 6.04 8.46
C GLY A 32 -0.55 6.70 8.80
N SER A 33 -0.62 8.02 8.66
CA SER A 33 -1.74 8.84 9.15
C SER A 33 -3.10 8.52 8.51
N VAL A 34 -3.09 7.93 7.31
CA VAL A 34 -4.30 7.44 6.64
C VAL A 34 -5.00 6.36 7.49
N LEU A 35 -4.22 5.53 8.21
CA LEU A 35 -4.78 4.57 9.17
C LEU A 35 -5.29 5.23 10.45
N GLY A 36 -4.62 6.28 10.95
CA GLY A 36 -5.08 6.99 12.14
C GLY A 36 -6.50 7.54 11.99
N ASP A 37 -6.87 8.00 10.79
CA ASP A 37 -8.24 8.46 10.47
C ASP A 37 -9.22 7.31 10.13
N LEU A 38 -8.72 6.11 9.81
CA LEU A 38 -9.52 4.95 9.40
C LEU A 38 -9.73 3.91 10.53
N ALA A 39 -8.79 3.80 11.47
CA ALA A 39 -8.81 2.82 12.56
C ALA A 39 -9.93 3.10 13.58
N GLU A 40 -10.39 4.35 13.72
CA GLU A 40 -11.58 4.64 14.52
C GLU A 40 -12.90 4.29 13.81
N ALA A 41 -12.88 3.96 12.52
CA ALA A 41 -14.08 3.76 11.71
C ALA A 41 -14.35 2.28 11.33
N VAL A 42 -13.46 1.35 11.68
CA VAL A 42 -13.59 -0.05 11.24
C VAL A 42 -13.31 -1.01 12.39
N GLU A 43 -14.38 -1.48 13.05
CA GLU A 43 -14.33 -2.52 14.09
C GLU A 43 -14.32 -3.95 13.49
N ASP A 44 -14.55 -4.08 12.18
CA ASP A 44 -14.64 -5.36 11.46
C ASP A 44 -13.66 -5.41 10.26
N GLU A 45 -12.63 -6.25 10.37
CA GLU A 45 -11.53 -6.35 9.40
C GLU A 45 -11.99 -6.74 7.98
N ASP A 46 -13.12 -7.45 7.85
CA ASP A 46 -13.67 -7.88 6.56
C ASP A 46 -14.36 -6.74 5.77
N GLU A 47 -14.90 -5.71 6.45
CA GLU A 47 -15.56 -4.56 5.80
C GLU A 47 -14.58 -3.44 5.42
N ALA A 48 -13.41 -3.42 6.08
CA ALA A 48 -12.29 -2.55 5.71
C ALA A 48 -11.92 -2.77 4.24
N LEU A 49 -11.82 -4.01 3.79
CA LEU A 49 -11.23 -4.35 2.50
C LEU A 49 -12.00 -3.78 1.29
N ASP A 50 -13.32 -3.57 1.41
CA ASP A 50 -14.16 -3.03 0.33
C ASP A 50 -14.28 -1.49 0.38
N SER A 51 -14.19 -0.88 1.56
CA SER A 51 -14.42 0.57 1.77
C SER A 51 -13.12 1.37 1.89
N PHE A 52 -12.08 0.77 2.48
CA PHE A 52 -10.75 1.34 2.67
C PHE A 52 -10.10 1.77 1.34
N PRO A 53 -10.07 0.94 0.29
CA PRO A 53 -9.46 1.36 -0.95
C PRO A 53 -10.20 2.56 -1.57
N ALA A 54 -11.52 2.69 -1.42
CA ALA A 54 -12.24 3.85 -1.97
C ALA A 54 -11.80 5.19 -1.36
N ARG A 55 -11.38 5.17 -0.08
CA ARG A 55 -10.89 6.36 0.65
C ARG A 55 -9.42 6.66 0.37
N LEU A 56 -8.62 5.65 0.05
CA LEU A 56 -7.20 5.80 -0.30
C LEU A 56 -6.97 6.64 -1.55
N PHE A 57 -7.88 6.61 -2.54
CA PHE A 57 -7.71 7.35 -3.79
C PHE A 57 -8.22 8.81 -3.71
N GLY A 58 -8.33 9.37 -2.50
CA GLY A 58 -8.73 10.76 -2.24
C GLY A 58 -7.70 11.79 -2.72
N GLU A 59 -8.18 12.94 -3.20
CA GLU A 59 -7.49 13.80 -4.19
C GLU A 59 -6.23 14.58 -3.72
N ASP A 60 -5.69 14.41 -2.49
CA ASP A 60 -4.59 15.28 -2.00
C ASP A 60 -3.60 14.66 -0.99
N SER A 61 -3.69 13.37 -0.65
CA SER A 61 -2.83 12.76 0.36
C SER A 61 -1.75 11.86 -0.25
N ASP A 62 -0.51 12.00 0.26
CA ASP A 62 0.56 11.03 -0.02
C ASP A 62 0.20 9.69 0.63
N LEU A 63 0.44 8.59 -0.09
CA LEU A 63 0.04 7.25 0.31
C LEU A 63 1.27 6.45 0.73
N ASP A 64 1.41 6.24 2.03
CA ASP A 64 2.53 5.54 2.66
C ASP A 64 2.35 4.01 2.52
N LEU A 65 3.25 3.37 1.75
CA LEU A 65 3.25 1.94 1.48
C LEU A 65 4.47 1.25 2.07
N LEU A 66 4.22 0.17 2.81
CA LEU A 66 5.24 -0.75 3.25
C LEU A 66 5.36 -1.90 2.25
N VAL A 67 6.54 -2.07 1.68
CA VAL A 67 6.85 -3.15 0.76
C VAL A 67 7.78 -4.19 1.41
N GLU A 68 7.42 -5.45 1.24
CA GLU A 68 8.27 -6.60 1.52
C GLU A 68 8.46 -7.39 0.23
N PHE A 69 9.71 -7.69 -0.11
CA PHE A 69 10.06 -8.46 -1.29
C PHE A 69 10.35 -9.92 -0.94
N GLU A 70 10.25 -10.80 -1.93
CA GLU A 70 10.65 -12.20 -1.78
C GLU A 70 12.12 -12.33 -1.36
N PRO A 71 12.47 -13.30 -0.49
CA PRO A 71 13.83 -13.52 -0.05
C PRO A 71 14.74 -13.83 -1.24
N GLY A 72 15.82 -13.05 -1.39
CA GLY A 72 16.74 -13.13 -2.53
C GLY A 72 16.48 -12.10 -3.63
N SER A 73 15.42 -11.29 -3.52
CA SER A 73 15.19 -10.15 -4.40
C SER A 73 16.29 -9.10 -4.19
N ARG A 74 17.00 -8.75 -5.27
CA ARG A 74 18.01 -7.68 -5.26
C ARG A 74 17.36 -6.38 -5.69
N VAL A 75 16.72 -5.71 -4.75
CA VAL A 75 16.11 -4.39 -4.97
C VAL A 75 17.11 -3.31 -4.60
N THR A 76 17.41 -2.41 -5.53
CA THR A 76 18.26 -1.25 -5.30
C THR A 76 17.43 -0.01 -4.96
N LEU A 77 18.07 1.06 -4.45
CA LEU A 77 17.40 2.34 -4.23
C LEU A 77 16.81 2.94 -5.52
N PHE A 78 17.44 2.69 -6.67
CA PHE A 78 16.90 3.12 -7.96
C PHE A 78 15.65 2.33 -8.34
N ASP A 79 15.62 1.04 -8.04
CA ASP A 79 14.42 0.22 -8.25
C ASP A 79 13.30 0.71 -7.34
N MET A 80 13.57 0.99 -6.05
CA MET A 80 12.58 1.58 -5.14
C MET A 80 12.00 2.90 -5.65
N ALA A 81 12.84 3.81 -6.14
CA ALA A 81 12.39 5.09 -6.69
C ALA A 81 11.56 4.90 -7.97
N ARG A 82 11.95 3.95 -8.83
CA ARG A 82 11.16 3.58 -10.00
C ARG A 82 9.80 3.02 -9.59
N MET A 83 9.78 2.11 -8.61
CA MET A 83 8.54 1.51 -8.14
C MET A 83 7.58 2.51 -7.53
N GLN A 84 8.09 3.51 -6.80
CA GLN A 84 7.28 4.62 -6.29
C GLN A 84 6.58 5.37 -7.42
N ASN A 85 7.33 5.77 -8.45
CA ASN A 85 6.74 6.49 -9.59
C ASN A 85 5.72 5.63 -10.34
N GLU A 86 6.04 4.35 -10.60
CA GLU A 86 5.12 3.43 -11.30
C GLU A 86 3.85 3.18 -10.47
N LEU A 87 3.97 2.96 -9.15
CA LEU A 87 2.81 2.82 -8.25
C LEU A 87 2.01 4.12 -8.16
N ALA A 88 2.67 5.27 -8.11
CA ALA A 88 2.01 6.58 -8.08
C ALA A 88 1.20 6.83 -9.36
N GLU A 89 1.72 6.47 -10.53
CA GLU A 89 0.97 6.54 -11.79
C GLU A 89 -0.19 5.54 -11.84
N LEU A 90 -0.01 4.34 -11.29
CA LEU A 90 -1.05 3.31 -11.24
C LEU A 90 -2.19 3.68 -10.30
N ILE A 91 -1.86 4.28 -9.16
CA ILE A 91 -2.78 4.70 -8.11
C ILE A 91 -3.39 6.06 -8.48
N GLY A 92 -2.65 6.93 -9.17
CA GLY A 92 -3.04 8.31 -9.47
C GLY A 92 -2.82 9.28 -8.30
N LEU A 93 -2.06 8.87 -7.28
CA LEU A 93 -1.67 9.67 -6.12
C LEU A 93 -0.17 9.53 -5.88
N ARG A 94 0.40 10.43 -5.09
CA ARG A 94 1.79 10.28 -4.64
C ARG A 94 1.89 9.08 -3.69
N VAL A 95 2.95 8.31 -3.84
CA VAL A 95 3.21 7.10 -3.06
C VAL A 95 4.59 7.23 -2.43
N ASP A 96 4.68 7.09 -1.11
CA ASP A 96 5.96 6.91 -0.41
C ASP A 96 6.14 5.42 -0.11
N LEU A 97 7.12 4.79 -0.76
CA LEU A 97 7.37 3.35 -0.62
C LEU A 97 8.54 3.11 0.33
N ARG A 98 8.29 2.40 1.43
CA ARG A 98 9.28 2.09 2.45
C ARG A 98 9.41 0.60 2.66
N THR A 99 10.60 0.17 3.07
CA THR A 99 10.80 -1.21 3.53
C THR A 99 10.68 -1.28 5.04
N ALA A 100 10.42 -2.47 5.59
CA ALA A 100 10.45 -2.66 7.05
C ALA A 100 11.81 -2.34 7.69
N GLN A 101 12.88 -2.24 6.88
CA GLN A 101 14.22 -1.85 7.32
C GLN A 101 14.40 -0.33 7.38
N ASP A 102 13.63 0.43 6.60
CA ASP A 102 13.59 1.90 6.68
C ASP A 102 12.86 2.39 7.95
N LEU A 103 12.00 1.55 8.52
CA LEU A 103 11.31 1.86 9.77
C LEU A 103 12.25 1.79 10.97
N SER A 104 12.13 2.76 11.86
CA SER A 104 12.83 2.73 13.14
C SER A 104 12.43 1.49 13.93
N ARG A 105 13.41 0.81 14.54
CA ARG A 105 13.23 -0.44 15.31
C ARG A 105 12.12 -0.39 16.37
N TYR A 106 11.80 0.80 16.87
CA TYR A 106 10.78 1.03 17.88
C TYR A 106 9.37 1.05 17.28
N PHE A 107 9.22 1.63 16.09
CA PHE A 107 7.95 1.77 15.39
C PHE A 107 7.65 0.58 14.49
N ARG A 108 8.67 -0.19 14.09
CA ARG A 108 8.50 -1.37 13.23
C ARG A 108 7.41 -2.35 13.72
N PRO A 109 7.36 -2.78 14.99
CA PRO A 109 6.31 -3.71 15.42
C PRO A 109 4.91 -3.07 15.39
N GLU A 110 4.78 -1.83 15.85
CA GLU A 110 3.51 -1.08 15.87
C GLU A 110 3.00 -0.82 14.45
N VAL A 111 3.86 -0.34 13.56
CA VAL A 111 3.54 -0.14 12.15
C VAL A 111 3.18 -1.45 11.44
N LEU A 112 3.85 -2.56 11.75
CA LEU A 112 3.52 -3.85 11.13
C LEU A 112 2.18 -4.42 11.59
N ASP A 113 1.77 -4.08 12.82
CA ASP A 113 0.50 -4.47 13.44
C ASP A 113 -0.66 -3.61 12.94
N GLU A 114 -0.45 -2.29 12.87
CA GLU A 114 -1.43 -1.34 12.33
C GLU A 114 -1.55 -1.40 10.80
N ALA A 115 -0.51 -1.85 10.10
CA ALA A 115 -0.48 -1.79 8.65
C ALA A 115 -1.54 -2.69 8.00
N VAL A 116 -2.44 -2.07 7.24
CA VAL A 116 -3.49 -2.77 6.50
C VAL A 116 -2.91 -3.41 5.24
N GLU A 117 -3.19 -4.69 5.07
CA GLU A 117 -2.66 -5.46 3.95
C GLU A 117 -3.44 -5.15 2.66
N LEU A 118 -2.75 -4.57 1.67
CA LEU A 118 -3.33 -4.25 0.37
C LEU A 118 -3.11 -5.37 -0.64
N ASN A 119 -1.98 -6.08 -0.54
CA ASN A 119 -1.77 -7.33 -1.25
C ASN A 119 -0.84 -8.25 -0.45
N ALA A 120 -1.28 -9.48 -0.23
CA ALA A 120 -0.51 -10.55 0.39
C ALA A 120 -0.34 -11.69 -0.61
N ARG A 121 0.88 -12.20 -0.78
CA ARG A 121 1.04 -13.52 -1.37
C ARG A 121 1.26 -14.57 -0.30
N PRO A 122 0.46 -15.66 -0.28
CA PRO A 122 0.83 -16.82 0.49
C PRO A 122 2.14 -17.38 -0.09
N ALA A 123 3.11 -17.57 0.79
CA ALA A 123 4.40 -18.20 0.48
C ALA A 123 4.23 -19.67 0.06
#